data_AF-A0A845LYK2-F1
#
_entry.id   AF-A0A845LYK2-F1
#
_cell.length_a   1.000
_cell.length_b   1.000
_cell.length_c   1.000
_cell.angle_alpha   90.00
_cell.angle_beta   90.00
_cell.angle_gamma   90.00
#
_symmetry.space_group_name_H-M   'P 1'
#
loop_
_entity.id
_entity.type
_entity.pdbx_description
1 polymer ?
#
loop_
_entity_poly.entity_id
_entity_poly.type
_entity_poly.pdbx_seq_one_letter_code
_entity_poly.pdbx_strand_id
1 'polypeptide(L)'
;MTFQRLMTGGAVAVAALCFGAALVAADRDTSREFLEVTGFDVAITSMQESAMNGPGIAGADPDQFGYQWERLAEEVFEPEAMIDQTLDMMEAIMPQELVDHGIAFYGSPLGQRLVAAENAAQGVAGDEQLAEGELIVTELVDENPARLNEYRLMNEAIGGPEQSARAIIEVQVRYLMASANAGASDIRFSESELREILNRQSDRLEQSIETSSVLAAAYVYRDFEDSEIVAYREALEAPEMQQVYEILNGIQNEIMGERYAELATRLADVAPQTDI
;
A
#
# COMPACT_ATOMS: atom_id res chain seq x y z
N MET A 1 20.42 28.50 -5.48
CA MET A 1 20.37 28.27 -4.01
C MET A 1 19.77 26.92 -3.81
N THR A 2 20.50 26.09 -3.09
CA THR A 2 20.52 24.62 -3.16
C THR A 2 19.35 24.00 -2.40
N PHE A 3 18.70 23.01 -3.03
CA PHE A 3 17.63 22.15 -2.50
C PHE A 3 18.20 21.24 -1.39
N GLN A 4 18.40 21.78 -0.18
CA GLN A 4 19.00 21.00 0.91
C GLN A 4 18.40 21.29 2.28
N ARG A 5 17.13 21.67 2.36
CA ARG A 5 16.42 21.79 3.65
C ARG A 5 14.95 21.47 3.49
N LEU A 6 14.58 20.21 3.75
CA LEU A 6 13.32 19.77 4.37
C LEU A 6 13.31 18.23 4.40
N MET A 7 14.18 17.64 5.21
CA MET A 7 14.14 16.23 5.61
C MET A 7 14.51 16.20 7.09
N THR A 8 13.54 16.55 7.94
CA THR A 8 13.64 16.44 9.40
C THR A 8 12.33 15.88 9.93
N GLY A 9 12.27 14.55 10.03
CA GLY A 9 11.17 13.83 10.68
C GLY A 9 11.07 12.41 10.13
N GLY A 10 11.60 11.42 10.86
CA GLY A 10 11.55 10.00 10.48
C GLY A 10 12.94 9.43 10.18
N ALA A 11 13.64 8.97 11.21
CA ALA A 11 14.90 8.25 11.04
C ALA A 11 14.63 6.87 10.43
N VAL A 12 14.72 6.75 9.11
CA VAL A 12 14.96 5.48 8.44
C VAL A 12 16.40 5.10 8.78
N ALA A 13 16.57 4.20 9.75
CA ALA A 13 17.87 3.62 10.05
C ALA A 13 18.17 2.54 9.01
N VAL A 14 18.66 2.94 7.82
CA VAL A 14 19.25 2.01 6.86
C VAL A 14 20.53 1.46 7.49
N ALA A 15 20.49 0.22 7.95
CA ALA A 15 21.67 -0.50 8.40
C ALA A 15 22.53 -0.83 7.16
N ALA A 16 23.45 0.07 6.82
CA ALA A 16 24.41 -0.11 5.74
C ALA A 16 25.40 -1.24 6.08
N LEU A 17 25.07 -2.47 5.68
CA LEU A 17 26.04 -3.54 5.52
C LEU A 17 26.80 -3.31 4.21
N CYS A 18 27.99 -2.73 4.32
CA CYS A 18 28.90 -2.48 3.22
C CYS A 18 29.28 -3.78 2.49
N PHE A 19 28.65 -4.06 1.34
CA PHE A 19 29.25 -4.84 0.26
C PHE A 19 29.63 -3.90 -0.88
N GLY A 20 30.91 -3.93 -1.26
CA GLY A 20 31.57 -2.97 -2.15
C GLY A 20 31.26 -3.13 -3.64
N ALA A 21 29.99 -3.29 -4.02
CA ALA A 21 29.53 -2.96 -5.36
C ALA A 21 28.95 -1.55 -5.33
N ALA A 22 29.39 -0.67 -6.24
CA ALA A 22 28.66 0.56 -6.45
C ALA A 22 27.29 0.17 -7.01
N LEU A 23 26.25 0.23 -6.16
CA LEU A 23 24.88 0.02 -6.60
C LEU A 23 24.56 1.11 -7.65
N VAL A 24 24.23 0.66 -8.86
CA VAL A 24 23.79 1.55 -9.93
C VAL A 24 22.34 1.90 -9.60
N ALA A 25 22.03 3.20 -9.53
CA ALA A 25 20.65 3.66 -9.39
C ALA A 25 19.81 3.17 -10.57
N ALA A 26 18.55 2.84 -10.32
CA ALA A 26 17.66 2.39 -11.36
C ALA A 26 17.43 3.47 -12.42
N ASP A 27 17.45 3.07 -13.69
CA ASP A 27 17.08 3.90 -14.83
C ASP A 27 15.56 4.14 -14.87
N ARG A 28 15.13 5.35 -15.22
CA ARG A 28 13.71 5.74 -15.20
C ARG A 28 12.85 4.91 -16.14
N ASP A 29 13.31 4.72 -17.38
CA ASP A 29 12.53 4.00 -18.39
C ASP A 29 12.37 2.54 -17.97
N THR A 30 13.44 1.95 -17.44
CA THR A 30 13.42 0.59 -16.91
C THR A 30 12.56 0.47 -15.64
N SER A 31 12.57 1.48 -14.76
CA SER A 31 11.70 1.54 -13.58
C SER A 31 10.22 1.62 -13.96
N ARG A 32 9.89 2.35 -15.04
CA ARG A 32 8.52 2.40 -15.57
C ARG A 32 8.09 1.05 -16.13
N GLU A 33 8.92 0.39 -16.92
CA GLU A 33 8.66 -0.99 -17.37
C GLU A 33 8.46 -1.94 -16.19
N PHE A 34 9.28 -1.81 -15.15
CA PHE A 34 9.13 -2.62 -13.94
C PHE A 34 7.78 -2.39 -13.26
N LEU A 35 7.33 -1.15 -13.08
CA LEU A 35 6.01 -0.86 -12.49
C LEU A 35 4.87 -1.48 -13.32
N GLU A 36 4.94 -1.40 -14.65
CA GLU A 36 3.94 -1.96 -15.57
C GLU A 36 3.92 -3.51 -15.53
N VAL A 37 5.10 -4.15 -15.57
CA VAL A 37 5.22 -5.61 -15.60
C VAL A 37 4.80 -6.26 -14.27
N THR A 38 5.02 -5.55 -13.17
CA THR A 38 4.67 -6.02 -11.82
C THR A 38 3.24 -5.70 -11.40
N GLY A 39 2.55 -4.80 -12.11
CA GLY A 39 1.24 -4.28 -11.70
C GLY A 39 1.28 -3.27 -10.55
N PHE A 40 2.47 -2.80 -10.16
CA PHE A 40 2.60 -1.77 -9.13
C PHE A 40 2.06 -0.42 -9.60
N ASP A 41 2.07 -0.13 -10.90
CA ASP A 41 1.41 1.05 -11.46
C ASP A 41 -0.11 1.03 -11.19
N VAL A 42 -0.75 -0.13 -11.35
CA VAL A 42 -2.18 -0.30 -11.05
C VAL A 42 -2.43 -0.19 -9.54
N ALA A 43 -1.56 -0.78 -8.71
CA ALA A 43 -1.64 -0.65 -7.26
C ALA A 43 -1.54 0.82 -6.78
N ILE A 44 -0.62 1.62 -7.35
CA ILE A 44 -0.51 3.05 -7.04
C ILE A 44 -1.75 3.83 -7.51
N THR A 45 -2.23 3.57 -8.73
CA THR A 45 -3.34 4.36 -9.29
C THR A 45 -4.70 4.02 -8.63
N SER A 46 -4.89 2.78 -8.18
CA SER A 46 -6.08 2.36 -7.41
C SER A 46 -6.24 3.05 -6.03
N MET A 47 -5.20 3.73 -5.54
CA MET A 47 -5.29 4.56 -4.34
C MET A 47 -6.33 5.67 -4.47
N GLN A 48 -6.53 6.20 -5.69
CA GLN A 48 -7.51 7.25 -5.94
C GLN A 48 -8.93 6.74 -5.64
N GLU A 49 -9.30 5.58 -6.16
CA GLU A 49 -10.59 4.94 -5.90
C GLU A 49 -10.77 4.65 -4.40
N SER A 50 -9.72 4.11 -3.77
CA SER A 50 -9.71 3.86 -2.32
C SER A 50 -9.94 5.14 -1.51
N ALA A 51 -9.34 6.26 -1.92
CA ALA A 51 -9.53 7.56 -1.28
C ALA A 51 -10.93 8.14 -1.53
N MET A 52 -11.48 7.97 -2.73
CA MET A 52 -12.84 8.44 -3.08
C MET A 52 -13.93 7.71 -2.28
N ASN A 53 -13.76 6.41 -2.02
CA ASN A 53 -14.69 5.59 -1.25
C ASN A 53 -14.82 5.99 0.24
N GLY A 54 -14.07 7.00 0.68
CA GLY A 54 -14.38 7.78 1.88
C GLY A 54 -13.29 7.75 2.95
N PRO A 55 -13.52 8.44 4.08
CA PRO A 55 -12.53 8.70 5.11
C PRO A 55 -12.31 7.49 6.03
N GLY A 56 -12.51 6.24 5.60
CA GLY A 56 -12.31 5.07 6.45
C GLY A 56 -10.93 5.04 7.13
N ILE A 57 -9.92 5.58 6.46
CA ILE A 57 -8.55 5.81 6.99
C ILE A 57 -8.46 7.07 7.88
N ALA A 58 -9.31 8.06 7.66
CA ALA A 58 -9.36 9.33 8.36
C ALA A 58 -10.29 9.36 9.60
N GLY A 59 -11.10 8.33 9.80
CA GLY A 59 -12.06 8.22 10.91
C GLY A 59 -13.20 9.27 10.88
N ALA A 60 -13.38 9.96 9.76
CA ALA A 60 -14.46 10.92 9.54
C ALA A 60 -15.65 10.24 8.87
N ASP A 61 -16.85 10.77 9.10
CA ASP A 61 -18.06 10.30 8.45
C ASP A 61 -17.99 10.68 6.95
N PRO A 62 -18.00 9.72 6.01
CA PRO A 62 -18.00 10.00 4.57
C PRO A 62 -19.09 10.99 4.15
N ASP A 63 -20.22 10.96 4.86
CA ASP A 63 -21.42 11.69 4.49
C ASP A 63 -21.34 13.20 4.80
N GLN A 64 -20.36 13.66 5.59
CA GLN A 64 -20.27 15.07 5.99
C GLN A 64 -19.89 16.02 4.83
N PHE A 65 -19.09 15.53 3.87
CA PHE A 65 -18.61 16.32 2.73
C PHE A 65 -19.16 15.81 1.39
N GLY A 66 -19.65 14.56 1.33
CA GLY A 66 -20.29 13.96 0.16
C GLY A 66 -19.46 14.14 -1.11
N TYR A 67 -20.10 14.59 -2.20
CA TYR A 67 -19.46 14.84 -3.49
C TYR A 67 -18.20 15.74 -3.45
N GLN A 68 -18.08 16.65 -2.46
CA GLN A 68 -16.88 17.49 -2.36
C GLN A 68 -15.64 16.70 -1.92
N TRP A 69 -15.83 15.63 -1.13
CA TRP A 69 -14.76 14.71 -0.78
C TRP A 69 -14.27 13.98 -2.04
N GLU A 70 -15.17 13.31 -2.76
CA GLU A 70 -14.85 12.55 -3.96
C GLU A 70 -14.08 13.40 -4.98
N ARG A 71 -14.57 14.60 -5.28
CA ARG A 71 -13.89 15.52 -6.22
C ARG A 71 -12.49 15.92 -5.74
N LEU A 72 -12.32 16.22 -4.45
CA LEU A 72 -10.99 16.59 -3.93
C LEU A 72 -10.05 15.39 -3.89
N ALA A 73 -10.54 14.20 -3.55
CA ALA A 73 -9.77 12.97 -3.60
C ALA A 73 -9.32 12.67 -5.04
N GLU A 74 -10.21 12.82 -6.04
CA GLU A 74 -9.88 12.67 -7.46
C GLU A 74 -8.75 13.64 -7.87
N GLU A 75 -8.84 14.92 -7.48
CA GLU A 75 -7.83 15.93 -7.82
C GLU A 75 -6.49 15.74 -7.10
N VAL A 76 -6.50 15.30 -5.84
CA VAL A 76 -5.28 15.14 -5.02
C VAL A 76 -4.57 13.84 -5.37
N PHE A 77 -5.31 12.75 -5.53
CA PHE A 77 -4.77 11.44 -5.91
C PHE A 77 -4.74 11.30 -7.44
N GLU A 78 -4.13 12.26 -8.13
CA GLU A 78 -4.00 12.22 -9.59
C GLU A 78 -3.06 11.07 -10.02
N PRO A 79 -3.53 10.10 -10.83
CA PRO A 79 -2.80 8.89 -11.17
C PRO A 79 -1.39 9.13 -11.73
N GLU A 80 -1.24 9.97 -12.76
CA GLU A 80 0.05 10.16 -13.42
C GLU A 80 1.05 10.88 -12.50
N ALA A 81 0.60 11.85 -11.71
CA ALA A 81 1.43 12.52 -10.72
C ALA A 81 1.93 11.55 -9.64
N MET A 82 1.11 10.58 -9.21
CA MET A 82 1.56 9.55 -8.27
C MET A 82 2.58 8.59 -8.91
N ILE A 83 2.41 8.22 -10.17
CA ILE A 83 3.38 7.41 -10.90
C ILE A 83 4.70 8.16 -11.09
N ASP A 84 4.66 9.43 -11.50
CA ASP A 84 5.87 10.24 -11.68
C ASP A 84 6.63 10.42 -10.35
N GLN A 85 5.92 10.64 -9.25
CA GLN A 85 6.52 10.69 -7.92
C GLN A 85 7.10 9.34 -7.49
N THR A 86 6.43 8.23 -7.81
CA THR A 86 6.94 6.87 -7.56
C THR A 86 8.28 6.67 -8.27
N LEU A 87 8.36 7.04 -9.55
CA LEU A 87 9.57 6.94 -10.35
C LEU A 87 10.70 7.83 -9.81
N ASP A 88 10.39 9.07 -9.41
CA ASP A 88 11.36 9.97 -8.79
C ASP A 88 11.95 9.39 -7.49
N MET A 89 11.12 8.73 -6.67
CA MET A 89 11.58 8.05 -5.47
C MET A 89 12.41 6.80 -5.78
N MET A 90 11.97 5.98 -6.74
CA MET A 90 12.72 4.79 -7.19
C MET A 90 14.11 5.17 -7.71
N GLU A 91 14.23 6.19 -8.56
CA GLU A 91 15.53 6.69 -9.03
C GLU A 91 16.46 7.09 -7.88
N ALA A 92 15.89 7.61 -6.78
CA ALA A 92 16.66 8.07 -5.64
C ALA A 92 17.14 6.94 -4.71
N ILE A 93 16.38 5.85 -4.57
CA ILE A 93 16.63 4.84 -3.52
C ILE A 93 16.68 3.39 -4.01
N MET A 94 16.19 3.09 -5.21
CA MET A 94 16.09 1.74 -5.74
C MET A 94 17.31 1.38 -6.60
N PRO A 95 18.09 0.35 -6.23
CA PRO A 95 19.14 -0.17 -7.09
C PRO A 95 18.58 -0.84 -8.35
N GLN A 96 19.29 -0.68 -9.48
CA GLN A 96 18.94 -1.29 -10.76
C GLN A 96 18.81 -2.82 -10.67
N GLU A 97 19.67 -3.47 -9.88
CA GLU A 97 19.64 -4.93 -9.73
C GLU A 97 18.32 -5.45 -9.12
N LEU A 98 17.66 -4.66 -8.27
CA LEU A 98 16.36 -5.02 -7.71
C LEU A 98 15.24 -4.88 -8.75
N VAL A 99 15.31 -3.83 -9.57
CA VAL A 99 14.42 -3.63 -10.71
C VAL A 99 14.54 -4.79 -11.70
N ASP A 100 15.77 -5.13 -12.09
CA ASP A 100 16.06 -6.24 -13.01
C ASP A 100 15.59 -7.59 -12.43
N HIS A 101 15.78 -7.81 -11.13
CA HIS A 101 15.33 -9.02 -10.44
C HIS A 101 13.82 -9.18 -10.50
N GLY A 102 13.09 -8.10 -10.19
CA GLY A 102 11.63 -8.11 -10.25
C GLY A 102 11.09 -8.27 -11.66
N ILE A 103 11.66 -7.58 -12.66
CA ILE A 103 11.32 -7.78 -14.08
C ILE A 103 11.52 -9.25 -14.47
N ALA A 104 12.62 -9.88 -14.05
CA ALA A 104 12.90 -11.27 -14.40
C ALA A 104 11.83 -12.25 -13.87
N PHE A 105 11.37 -12.06 -12.63
CA PHE A 105 10.32 -12.90 -12.05
C PHE A 105 8.96 -12.62 -12.69
N TYR A 106 8.53 -11.36 -12.71
CA TYR A 106 7.20 -10.97 -13.20
C TYR A 106 7.07 -11.11 -14.73
N GLY A 107 8.17 -11.05 -15.47
CA GLY A 107 8.25 -11.38 -16.88
C GLY A 107 8.19 -12.88 -17.19
N SER A 108 8.23 -13.76 -16.18
CA SER A 108 8.10 -15.21 -16.36
C SER A 108 6.65 -15.62 -16.66
N PRO A 109 6.40 -16.83 -17.23
CA PRO A 109 5.04 -17.31 -17.46
C PRO A 109 4.17 -17.39 -16.19
N LEU A 110 4.75 -17.68 -15.04
CA LEU A 110 4.03 -17.69 -13.77
C LEU A 110 3.74 -16.26 -13.30
N GLY A 111 4.75 -15.38 -13.32
CA GLY A 111 4.62 -13.97 -12.94
C GLY A 111 3.52 -13.25 -13.73
N GLN A 112 3.51 -13.40 -15.05
CA GLN A 112 2.49 -12.79 -15.90
C GLN A 112 1.07 -13.28 -15.60
N ARG A 113 0.93 -14.56 -15.21
CA ARG A 113 -0.37 -15.11 -14.79
C ARG A 113 -0.82 -14.57 -13.44
N LEU A 114 0.10 -14.44 -12.49
CA LEU A 114 -0.17 -13.85 -11.17
C LEU A 114 -0.67 -12.42 -11.32
N VAL A 115 0.06 -11.58 -12.04
CA VAL A 115 -0.31 -10.17 -12.29
C VAL A 115 -1.66 -10.08 -13.01
N ALA A 116 -1.93 -10.95 -13.98
CA ALA A 116 -3.24 -10.97 -14.64
C ALA A 116 -4.38 -11.32 -13.68
N ALA A 117 -4.16 -12.22 -12.72
CA ALA A 117 -5.16 -12.56 -11.71
C ALA A 117 -5.35 -11.44 -10.68
N GLU A 118 -4.26 -10.81 -10.23
CA GLU A 118 -4.26 -9.66 -9.31
C GLU A 118 -5.01 -8.47 -9.92
N ASN A 119 -4.70 -8.10 -11.16
CA ASN A 119 -5.38 -7.02 -11.89
C ASN A 119 -6.85 -7.34 -12.17
N ALA A 120 -7.20 -8.60 -12.45
CA ALA A 120 -8.59 -9.01 -12.63
C ALA A 120 -9.40 -8.87 -11.34
N ALA A 121 -8.79 -9.15 -10.19
CA ALA A 121 -9.43 -9.03 -8.89
C ALA A 121 -9.69 -7.57 -8.47
N GLN A 122 -8.85 -6.62 -8.88
CA GLN A 122 -9.05 -5.20 -8.59
C GLN A 122 -10.34 -4.64 -9.23
N GLY A 123 -10.80 -5.21 -10.34
CA GLY A 123 -12.07 -4.81 -10.97
C GLY A 123 -13.33 -5.30 -10.24
N VAL A 124 -13.17 -6.06 -9.16
CA VAL A 124 -14.26 -6.63 -8.35
C VAL A 124 -14.36 -5.85 -7.04
N ALA A 125 -15.58 -5.59 -6.58
CA ALA A 125 -15.80 -4.87 -5.34
C ALA A 125 -15.15 -5.64 -4.16
N GLY A 126 -14.44 -4.93 -3.29
CA GLY A 126 -13.69 -5.55 -2.18
C GLY A 126 -14.57 -6.44 -1.28
N ASP A 127 -15.80 -6.03 -0.98
CA ASP A 127 -16.73 -6.82 -0.17
C ASP A 127 -17.14 -8.13 -0.86
N GLU A 128 -17.30 -8.12 -2.19
CA GLU A 128 -17.59 -9.31 -3.00
C GLU A 128 -16.38 -10.25 -3.01
N GLN A 129 -15.18 -9.70 -3.22
CA GLN A 129 -13.92 -10.46 -3.16
C GLN A 129 -13.73 -11.16 -1.81
N LEU A 130 -13.94 -10.44 -0.70
CA LEU A 130 -13.76 -10.98 0.65
C LEU A 130 -14.81 -12.05 0.96
N ALA A 131 -16.06 -11.87 0.54
CA ALA A 131 -17.12 -12.85 0.73
C ALA A 131 -16.85 -14.17 -0.03
N GLU A 132 -16.39 -14.09 -1.28
CA GLU A 132 -16.00 -15.28 -2.04
C GLU A 132 -14.74 -15.93 -1.46
N GLY A 133 -13.75 -15.14 -1.03
CA GLY A 133 -12.55 -15.62 -0.34
C GLY A 133 -12.88 -16.38 0.94
N GLU A 134 -13.88 -15.94 1.72
CA GLU A 134 -14.33 -16.61 2.94
C GLU A 134 -14.88 -18.02 2.67
N LEU A 135 -15.64 -18.19 1.59
CA LEU A 135 -16.13 -19.51 1.18
C LEU A 135 -14.97 -20.45 0.84
N ILE A 136 -13.99 -19.96 0.09
CA ILE A 136 -12.81 -20.74 -0.30
C ILE A 136 -11.98 -21.11 0.94
N VAL A 137 -11.72 -20.16 1.84
CA VAL A 137 -10.95 -20.44 3.06
C VAL A 137 -11.67 -21.45 3.95
N THR A 138 -13.00 -21.39 4.05
CA THR A 138 -13.79 -22.35 4.83
C THR A 138 -13.59 -23.78 4.33
N GLU A 139 -13.54 -23.99 3.01
CA GLU A 139 -13.24 -25.30 2.40
C GLU A 139 -11.78 -25.71 2.63
N LEU A 140 -10.83 -24.78 2.42
CA LEU A 140 -9.40 -25.05 2.59
C LEU A 140 -9.01 -25.44 4.01
N VAL A 141 -9.69 -24.94 5.05
CA VAL A 141 -9.41 -25.30 6.44
C VAL A 141 -9.48 -26.81 6.66
N ASP A 142 -10.45 -27.49 6.04
CA ASP A 142 -10.65 -28.93 6.19
C ASP A 142 -9.91 -29.73 5.10
N GLU A 143 -9.86 -29.24 3.87
CA GLU A 143 -9.38 -30.03 2.72
C GLU A 143 -7.90 -29.80 2.38
N ASN A 144 -7.40 -28.57 2.54
CA ASN A 144 -6.01 -28.21 2.21
C ASN A 144 -5.48 -27.09 3.11
N PRO A 145 -5.25 -27.38 4.41
CA PRO A 145 -4.73 -26.39 5.36
C PRO A 145 -3.31 -25.93 5.02
N ALA A 146 -2.57 -26.67 4.18
CA ALA A 146 -1.26 -26.26 3.70
C ALA A 146 -1.36 -25.03 2.79
N ARG A 147 -2.31 -25.01 1.84
CA ARG A 147 -2.55 -23.83 0.98
C ARG A 147 -2.87 -22.57 1.78
N LEU A 148 -3.67 -22.70 2.84
CA LEU A 148 -3.97 -21.58 3.75
C LEU A 148 -2.71 -21.04 4.43
N ASN A 149 -1.78 -21.93 4.81
CA ASN A 149 -0.51 -21.54 5.37
C ASN A 149 0.38 -20.82 4.35
N GLU A 150 0.39 -21.25 3.09
CA GLU A 150 1.15 -20.56 2.03
C GLU A 150 0.67 -19.11 1.87
N TYR A 151 -0.64 -18.84 1.88
CA TYR A 151 -1.16 -17.46 1.82
C TYR A 151 -0.68 -16.59 3.00
N ARG A 152 -0.59 -17.14 4.21
CA ARG A 152 -0.04 -16.41 5.35
C ARG A 152 1.45 -16.10 5.14
N LEU A 153 2.23 -17.08 4.69
CA LEU A 153 3.66 -16.92 4.45
C LEU A 153 3.95 -15.91 3.32
N MET A 154 3.15 -15.92 2.25
CA MET A 154 3.25 -14.92 1.18
C MET A 154 3.04 -13.49 1.73
N ASN A 155 2.01 -13.28 2.57
CA ASN A 155 1.76 -11.98 3.19
C ASN A 155 2.90 -11.55 4.11
N GLU A 156 3.46 -12.47 4.89
CA GLU A 156 4.62 -12.19 5.73
C GLU A 156 5.86 -11.79 4.91
N ALA A 157 6.08 -12.47 3.77
CA ALA A 157 7.23 -12.22 2.91
C ALA A 157 7.27 -10.80 2.33
N ILE A 158 6.11 -10.15 2.18
CA ILE A 158 5.97 -8.80 1.62
C ILE A 158 5.71 -7.71 2.67
N GLY A 159 5.96 -7.99 3.96
CA GLY A 159 5.91 -7.00 5.04
C GLY A 159 4.93 -7.34 6.18
N GLY A 160 3.97 -8.21 5.92
CA GLY A 160 3.06 -8.75 6.92
C GLY A 160 2.06 -7.75 7.53
N PRO A 161 1.21 -8.24 8.46
CA PRO A 161 0.16 -7.43 9.08
C PRO A 161 0.68 -6.30 9.97
N GLU A 162 1.79 -6.50 10.69
CA GLU A 162 2.37 -5.49 11.60
C GLU A 162 2.81 -4.24 10.83
N GLN A 163 3.56 -4.41 9.74
CA GLN A 163 4.01 -3.28 8.92
C GLN A 163 2.82 -2.55 8.29
N SER A 164 1.84 -3.31 7.80
CA SER A 164 0.61 -2.77 7.21
C SER A 164 -0.19 -1.94 8.23
N ALA A 165 -0.35 -2.44 9.47
CA ALA A 165 -1.02 -1.72 10.54
C ALA A 165 -0.28 -0.41 10.89
N ARG A 166 1.05 -0.47 10.98
CA ARG A 166 1.89 0.71 11.23
C ARG A 166 1.76 1.76 10.13
N ALA A 167 1.74 1.33 8.87
CA ALA A 167 1.57 2.20 7.72
C ALA A 167 0.20 2.91 7.75
N ILE A 168 -0.88 2.16 7.98
CA ILE A 168 -2.23 2.73 8.12
C ILE A 168 -2.22 3.78 9.22
N ILE A 169 -1.72 3.46 10.42
CA ILE A 169 -1.65 4.40 11.56
C ILE A 169 -0.87 5.66 11.20
N GLU A 170 0.26 5.54 10.49
CA GLU A 170 1.04 6.71 10.05
C GLU A 170 0.23 7.63 9.14
N VAL A 171 -0.48 7.06 8.16
CA VAL A 171 -1.36 7.83 7.27
C VAL A 171 -2.49 8.51 8.07
N GLN A 172 -3.12 7.81 9.02
CA GLN A 172 -4.16 8.42 9.86
C GLN A 172 -3.61 9.59 10.68
N VAL A 173 -2.43 9.44 11.29
CA VAL A 173 -1.79 10.52 12.07
C VAL A 173 -1.52 11.73 11.19
N ARG A 174 -0.93 11.53 10.01
CA ARG A 174 -0.65 12.63 9.06
C ARG A 174 -1.93 13.36 8.65
N TYR A 175 -2.98 12.62 8.30
CA TYR A 175 -4.28 13.18 7.97
C TYR A 175 -4.88 14.02 9.14
N LEU A 176 -4.95 13.43 10.34
CA LEU A 176 -5.57 14.09 11.50
C LEU A 176 -4.80 15.34 11.93
N MET A 177 -3.46 15.29 11.88
CA MET A 177 -2.61 16.45 12.18
C MET A 177 -2.77 17.56 11.13
N ALA A 178 -2.82 17.21 9.85
CA ALA A 178 -3.07 18.19 8.78
C ALA A 178 -4.47 18.83 8.91
N SER A 179 -5.49 18.02 9.17
CA SER A 179 -6.87 18.47 9.39
C SER A 179 -6.99 19.42 10.59
N ALA A 180 -6.35 19.08 11.71
CA ALA A 180 -6.32 19.93 12.91
C ALA A 180 -5.60 21.27 12.66
N ASN A 181 -4.44 21.25 11.98
CA ASN A 181 -3.69 22.45 11.63
C ASN A 181 -4.45 23.37 10.67
N ALA A 182 -5.25 22.78 9.77
CA ALA A 182 -6.09 23.52 8.84
C ALA A 182 -7.39 24.04 9.48
N GLY A 183 -7.67 23.68 10.74
CA GLY A 183 -8.87 24.11 11.46
C GLY A 183 -10.14 23.36 11.05
N ALA A 184 -10.01 22.27 10.29
CA ALA A 184 -11.12 21.42 9.86
C ALA A 184 -11.61 20.45 10.95
N SER A 185 -10.88 20.35 12.07
CA SER A 185 -11.17 19.42 13.16
C SER A 185 -10.99 20.07 14.53
N ASP A 186 -11.92 19.79 15.44
CA ASP A 186 -11.86 20.18 16.86
C ASP A 186 -10.86 19.33 17.69
N ILE A 187 -10.13 18.42 17.05
CA ILE A 187 -9.13 17.56 17.69
C ILE A 187 -8.06 18.40 18.38
N ARG A 188 -7.88 18.18 19.69
CA ARG A 188 -6.89 18.89 20.53
C ARG A 188 -5.74 18.00 20.99
N PHE A 189 -5.56 16.86 20.35
CA PHE A 189 -4.48 15.93 20.70
C PHE A 189 -3.17 16.38 20.04
N SER A 190 -2.07 16.25 20.77
CA SER A 190 -0.73 16.28 20.18
C SER A 190 -0.49 15.04 19.31
N GLU A 191 0.49 15.13 18.40
CA GLU A 191 0.88 13.99 17.56
C GLU A 191 1.22 12.74 18.40
N SER A 192 1.95 12.92 19.51
CA SER A 192 2.29 11.81 20.41
C SER A 192 1.08 11.17 21.05
N GLU A 193 0.07 11.97 21.44
CA GLU A 193 -1.17 11.45 22.01
C GLU A 193 -2.00 10.72 20.95
N LEU A 194 -2.08 11.23 19.72
CA LEU A 194 -2.76 10.54 18.62
C LEU A 194 -2.11 9.18 18.32
N ARG A 195 -0.78 9.14 18.24
CA ARG A 195 -0.03 7.89 18.04
C ARG A 195 -0.31 6.90 19.16
N GLU A 196 -0.29 7.33 20.42
CA GLU A 196 -0.62 6.45 21.55
C GLU A 196 -2.08 5.94 21.47
N ILE A 197 -3.03 6.80 21.09
CA ILE A 197 -4.44 6.42 20.94
C ILE A 197 -4.62 5.37 19.86
N LEU A 198 -4.02 5.58 18.69
CA LEU A 198 -4.18 4.69 17.53
C LEU A 198 -3.42 3.37 17.73
N ASN A 199 -2.22 3.41 18.30
CA ASN A 199 -1.45 2.19 18.60
C ASN A 199 -2.14 1.28 19.62
N ARG A 200 -3.05 1.78 20.47
CA ARG A 200 -3.86 0.89 21.33
C ARG A 200 -4.78 -0.06 20.55
N GLN A 201 -4.96 0.15 19.26
CA GLN A 201 -5.77 -0.69 18.38
C GLN A 201 -4.92 -1.53 17.41
N SER A 202 -3.57 -1.47 17.49
CA SER A 202 -2.69 -2.15 16.55
C SER A 202 -2.98 -3.64 16.45
N ASP A 203 -3.08 -4.35 17.58
CA ASP A 203 -3.31 -5.80 17.61
C ASP A 203 -4.60 -6.20 16.89
N ARG A 204 -5.67 -5.40 17.05
CA ARG A 204 -6.95 -5.64 16.35
C ARG A 204 -6.81 -5.36 14.85
N LEU A 205 -6.11 -4.28 14.50
CA LEU A 205 -5.88 -3.91 13.12
C LEU A 205 -5.03 -4.98 12.40
N GLU A 206 -3.97 -5.44 13.03
CA GLU A 206 -3.12 -6.55 12.55
C GLU A 206 -3.94 -7.81 12.31
N GLN A 207 -4.78 -8.23 13.26
CA GLN A 207 -5.64 -9.40 13.07
C GLN A 207 -6.65 -9.22 11.93
N SER A 208 -7.19 -8.02 11.77
CA SER A 208 -8.10 -7.69 10.67
C SER A 208 -7.38 -7.74 9.32
N ILE A 209 -6.16 -7.22 9.25
CA ILE A 209 -5.31 -7.27 8.05
C ILE A 209 -4.97 -8.71 7.72
N GLU A 210 -4.47 -9.50 8.68
CA GLU A 210 -4.14 -10.91 8.45
C GLU A 210 -5.33 -11.67 7.87
N THR A 211 -6.52 -11.48 8.46
CA THR A 211 -7.74 -12.14 8.00
C THR A 211 -8.08 -11.71 6.58
N SER A 212 -8.22 -10.40 6.34
CA SER A 212 -8.60 -9.87 5.03
C SER A 212 -7.59 -10.20 3.93
N SER A 213 -6.29 -10.15 4.21
CA SER A 213 -5.24 -10.52 3.26
C SER A 213 -5.29 -11.99 2.88
N VAL A 214 -5.62 -12.88 3.83
CA VAL A 214 -5.78 -14.31 3.53
C VAL A 214 -7.03 -14.58 2.70
N LEU A 215 -8.16 -13.91 2.99
CA LEU A 215 -9.37 -14.02 2.18
C LEU A 215 -9.14 -13.49 0.77
N ALA A 216 -8.49 -12.33 0.63
CA ALA A 216 -8.15 -11.73 -0.65
C ALA A 216 -7.22 -12.65 -1.46
N ALA A 217 -6.17 -13.20 -0.84
CA ALA A 217 -5.28 -14.17 -1.49
C ALA A 217 -6.03 -15.44 -1.94
N ALA A 218 -6.92 -15.96 -1.11
CA ALA A 218 -7.74 -17.12 -1.46
C ALA A 218 -8.61 -16.85 -2.69
N TYR A 219 -9.19 -15.65 -2.81
CA TYR A 219 -9.91 -15.23 -4.00
C TYR A 219 -8.98 -15.11 -5.22
N VAL A 220 -7.91 -14.31 -5.12
CA VAL A 220 -7.03 -13.99 -6.27
C VAL A 220 -6.38 -15.25 -6.83
N TYR A 221 -5.89 -16.13 -5.97
CA TYR A 221 -5.09 -17.28 -6.39
C TYR A 221 -5.86 -18.61 -6.45
N ARG A 222 -7.20 -18.56 -6.40
CA ARG A 222 -8.08 -19.76 -6.40
C ARG A 222 -7.80 -20.74 -7.54
N ASP A 223 -7.43 -20.22 -8.72
CA ASP A 223 -7.25 -20.98 -9.96
C ASP A 223 -5.79 -21.44 -10.19
N PHE A 224 -4.89 -21.23 -9.22
CA PHE A 224 -3.49 -21.66 -9.30
C PHE A 224 -3.28 -23.02 -8.65
N GLU A 225 -2.29 -23.77 -9.14
CA GLU A 225 -1.90 -25.05 -8.53
C GLU A 225 -1.07 -24.84 -7.25
N ASP A 226 -1.06 -25.82 -6.33
CA ASP A 226 -0.31 -25.70 -5.06
C ASP A 226 1.18 -25.46 -5.28
N SER A 227 1.75 -26.13 -6.28
CA SER A 227 3.14 -25.92 -6.71
C SER A 227 3.41 -24.50 -7.18
N GLU A 228 2.43 -23.84 -7.80
CA GLU A 228 2.55 -22.46 -8.28
C GLU A 228 2.49 -21.46 -7.13
N ILE A 229 1.61 -21.69 -6.15
CA ILE A 229 1.56 -20.89 -4.91
C ILE A 229 2.87 -21.00 -4.14
N VAL A 230 3.40 -22.21 -3.98
CA VAL A 230 4.69 -22.44 -3.32
C VAL A 230 5.82 -21.74 -4.08
N ALA A 231 5.87 -21.86 -5.41
CA ALA A 231 6.87 -21.19 -6.24
C ALA A 231 6.78 -19.65 -6.12
N TYR A 232 5.57 -19.11 -6.02
CA TYR A 232 5.39 -17.67 -5.80
C TYR A 232 5.88 -17.25 -4.41
N ARG A 233 5.48 -17.96 -3.35
CA ARG A 233 6.01 -17.72 -1.99
C ARG A 233 7.54 -17.73 -1.96
N GLU A 234 8.18 -18.73 -2.59
CA GLU A 234 9.65 -18.81 -2.64
C GLU A 234 10.29 -17.62 -3.37
N ALA A 235 9.64 -17.12 -4.41
CA ALA A 235 10.09 -15.91 -5.09
C ALA A 235 9.95 -14.66 -4.19
N LEU A 236 8.85 -14.54 -3.44
CA LEU A 236 8.64 -13.45 -2.48
C LEU A 236 9.65 -13.49 -1.32
N GLU A 237 10.05 -14.67 -0.87
CA GLU A 237 11.05 -14.86 0.18
C GLU A 237 12.51 -14.63 -0.28
N ALA A 238 12.75 -14.47 -1.58
CA ALA A 238 14.09 -14.16 -2.07
C ALA A 238 14.56 -12.82 -1.48
N PRO A 239 15.80 -12.71 -0.93
CA PRO A 239 16.25 -11.49 -0.26
C PRO A 239 16.17 -10.23 -1.14
N GLU A 240 16.40 -10.36 -2.45
CA GLU A 240 16.26 -9.29 -3.41
C GLU A 240 14.79 -8.86 -3.58
N MET A 241 13.87 -9.83 -3.66
CA MET A 241 12.44 -9.54 -3.75
C MET A 241 11.88 -8.92 -2.46
N GLN A 242 12.34 -9.36 -1.28
CA GLN A 242 11.95 -8.72 -0.02
C GLN A 242 12.38 -7.24 0.03
N GLN A 243 13.57 -6.92 -0.48
CA GLN A 243 14.02 -5.53 -0.59
C GLN A 243 13.21 -4.73 -1.62
N VAL A 244 12.79 -5.35 -2.73
CA VAL A 244 11.86 -4.74 -3.68
C VAL A 244 10.57 -4.33 -2.96
N TYR A 245 9.93 -5.23 -2.24
CA TYR A 245 8.69 -4.94 -1.51
C TYR A 245 8.90 -3.93 -0.38
N GLU A 246 10.00 -4.01 0.37
CA GLU A 246 10.30 -3.03 1.42
C GLU A 246 10.36 -1.60 0.85
N ILE A 247 11.05 -1.41 -0.27
CA ILE A 247 11.18 -0.12 -0.95
C ILE A 247 9.82 0.34 -1.49
N LEU A 248 9.11 -0.52 -2.21
CA LEU A 248 7.84 -0.15 -2.85
C LEU A 248 6.74 0.13 -1.84
N ASN A 249 6.62 -0.67 -0.78
CA ASN A 249 5.71 -0.39 0.33
C ASN A 249 6.07 0.95 0.98
N GLY A 250 7.37 1.24 1.16
CA GLY A 250 7.84 2.52 1.68
C GLY A 250 7.41 3.70 0.81
N ILE A 251 7.58 3.60 -0.50
CA ILE A 251 7.17 4.62 -1.48
C ILE A 251 5.65 4.82 -1.47
N GLN A 252 4.88 3.72 -1.56
CA GLN A 252 3.42 3.74 -1.47
C GLN A 252 2.94 4.44 -0.19
N ASN A 253 3.54 4.11 0.96
CA ASN A 253 3.17 4.72 2.24
C ASN A 253 3.47 6.22 2.28
N GLU A 254 4.58 6.66 1.69
CA GLU A 254 4.92 8.07 1.64
C GLU A 254 3.97 8.85 0.73
N ILE A 255 3.68 8.32 -0.46
CA ILE A 255 2.70 8.91 -1.40
C ILE A 255 1.33 9.01 -0.72
N MET A 256 0.84 7.91 -0.13
CA MET A 256 -0.43 7.90 0.60
C MET A 256 -0.46 8.95 1.71
N GLY A 257 0.59 9.00 2.54
CA GLY A 257 0.69 9.96 3.63
C GLY A 257 0.68 11.42 3.16
N GLU A 258 1.40 11.74 2.09
CA GLU A 258 1.43 13.08 1.48
C GLU A 258 0.05 13.46 0.92
N ARG A 259 -0.56 12.57 0.12
CA ARG A 259 -1.86 12.82 -0.51
C ARG A 259 -2.97 12.99 0.51
N TYR A 260 -3.04 12.17 1.56
CA TYR A 260 -4.02 12.37 2.62
C TYR A 260 -3.79 13.66 3.42
N ALA A 261 -2.53 14.06 3.66
CA ALA A 261 -2.24 15.33 4.33
C ALA A 261 -2.65 16.54 3.46
N GLU A 262 -2.44 16.47 2.14
CA GLU A 262 -2.90 17.50 1.22
C GLU A 262 -4.43 17.54 1.13
N LEU A 263 -5.09 16.39 1.00
CA LEU A 263 -6.55 16.28 1.01
C LEU A 263 -7.15 16.92 2.27
N ALA A 264 -6.60 16.61 3.45
CA ALA A 264 -7.02 17.20 4.72
C ALA A 264 -6.89 18.73 4.75
N THR A 265 -5.81 19.25 4.17
CA THR A 265 -5.57 20.70 4.08
C THR A 265 -6.60 21.36 3.16
N ARG A 266 -6.85 20.77 1.98
CA ARG A 266 -7.81 21.31 0.99
C ARG A 266 -9.26 21.23 1.45
N LEU A 267 -9.61 20.21 2.23
CA LEU A 267 -10.95 20.06 2.81
C LEU A 267 -11.29 21.18 3.79
N ALA A 268 -10.30 21.75 4.48
CA ALA A 268 -10.53 22.86 5.41
C ALA A 268 -11.05 24.13 4.72
N ASP A 269 -10.75 24.30 3.44
CA ASP A 269 -11.24 25.42 2.63
C ASP A 269 -12.66 25.19 2.10
N VAL A 270 -13.24 24.00 2.34
CA VAL A 270 -14.59 23.62 1.91
C VAL A 270 -15.55 23.68 3.09
N ALA A 271 -16.64 24.43 2.95
CA ALA A 271 -17.70 24.43 3.95
C ALA A 271 -18.39 23.05 4.00
N PRO A 272 -18.67 22.49 5.21
CA PRO A 272 -19.43 21.25 5.35
C PRO A 272 -20.78 21.36 4.64
N GLN A 273 -21.24 20.29 3.99
CA GLN A 273 -22.57 20.25 3.42
C GLN A 273 -23.58 20.41 4.57
N THR A 274 -24.49 21.39 4.46
CA THR A 274 -25.63 21.49 5.37
C THR A 274 -26.81 20.85 4.65
N ASP A 275 -27.39 19.80 5.22
CA ASP A 275 -28.63 19.21 4.71
C ASP A 275 -29.69 20.31 4.48
N ILE A 276 -30.31 20.31 3.30
CA ILE A 276 -31.45 21.16 2.93
C ILE A 276 -32.75 20.39 3.19
#